data_AF-A0A381YI54-F1
#
_entry.id   AF-A0A381YI54-F1
#
_cell.length_a   1.000
_cell.length_b   1.000
_cell.length_c   1.000
_cell.angle_alpha   90.00
_cell.angle_beta   90.00
_cell.angle_gamma   90.00
#
_symmetry.space_group_name_H-M   'P 1'
#
loop_
_entity.id
_entity.type
_entity.pdbx_description
1 polymer ?
#
loop_
_entity_poly.entity_id
_entity_poly.type
_entity_poly.pdbx_seq_one_letter_code
_entity_poly.pdbx_strand_id
1 'polypeptide(L)'
;MKKLNKITLMIMMIFVFSCEADDPKSFYGGTDLLDIVESAWVSFRDGDYVISLETFQEAKDMADEQGGTDTLLMHATYGNIHTGIGWCNLRLLNADSAKWHFTKSQSYVLYSFGTSVGLMAAYFELGNEIPIDTTQINLAIEIGHWIFSSGMGEEFENDITINVSDVKLLMARSYYAKGNLSNNTDLETGALYWILQLDPGYVYLNGDPVTWNLYDSGTQDFDSFDEIILMILRALESEVFPA
;
A
#
# COMPACT_ATOMS: atom_id res chain seq x y z
N MET A 1 -47.59 26.99 44.15
CA MET A 1 -47.06 27.62 42.91
C MET A 1 -45.55 27.88 42.92
N LYS A 2 -44.91 28.43 43.97
CA LYS A 2 -43.45 28.73 43.93
C LYS A 2 -42.49 27.52 43.86
N LYS A 3 -42.87 26.34 44.38
CA LYS A 3 -42.05 25.11 44.33
C LYS A 3 -42.15 24.37 42.98
N LEU A 4 -43.33 24.39 42.34
CA LEU A 4 -43.55 23.72 41.05
C LEU A 4 -42.73 24.40 39.94
N ASN A 5 -42.74 25.74 39.91
CA ASN A 5 -41.98 26.52 38.92
C ASN A 5 -40.46 26.32 39.03
N LYS A 6 -39.91 26.03 40.22
CA LYS A 6 -38.47 25.74 40.38
C LYS A 6 -38.07 24.39 39.79
N ILE A 7 -38.94 23.38 39.90
CA ILE A 7 -38.70 22.05 39.35
C ILE A 7 -38.84 22.09 37.82
N THR A 8 -39.84 22.81 37.30
CA THR A 8 -40.00 22.99 35.85
C THR A 8 -38.82 23.74 35.23
N LEU A 9 -38.31 24.80 35.87
CA LEU A 9 -37.14 25.54 35.37
C LEU A 9 -35.87 24.69 35.37
N MET A 10 -35.69 23.83 36.38
CA MET A 10 -34.52 22.95 36.52
C MET A 10 -34.55 21.78 35.52
N ILE A 11 -35.74 21.24 35.22
CA ILE A 11 -35.94 20.22 34.17
C ILE A 11 -35.75 20.84 32.78
N MET A 12 -36.21 22.08 32.57
CA MET A 12 -36.03 22.78 31.30
C MET A 12 -34.56 23.15 31.06
N MET A 13 -33.79 23.47 32.10
CA MET A 13 -32.35 23.72 31.99
C MET A 13 -31.57 22.43 31.67
N ILE A 14 -32.00 21.27 32.19
CA ILE A 14 -31.43 19.96 31.82
C ILE A 14 -31.75 19.61 30.36
N PHE A 15 -32.94 19.98 29.86
CA PHE A 15 -33.33 19.76 28.46
C PHE A 15 -32.66 20.72 27.47
N VAL A 16 -32.37 21.97 27.86
CA VAL A 16 -31.65 22.91 26.98
C VAL A 16 -30.17 22.53 26.86
N PHE A 17 -29.58 21.87 27.86
CA PHE A 17 -28.26 21.23 27.73
C PHE A 17 -28.29 19.85 27.05
N SER A 18 -29.47 19.26 26.80
CA SER A 18 -29.60 17.95 26.13
C SER A 18 -30.15 18.03 24.71
N CYS A 19 -30.45 19.22 24.18
CA CYS A 19 -30.98 19.40 22.82
C CYS A 19 -29.96 19.88 21.78
N GLU A 20 -28.68 20.03 22.14
CA GLU A 20 -27.55 20.09 21.18
C GLU A 20 -26.94 18.69 20.94
N ALA A 21 -27.51 17.63 21.51
CA ALA A 21 -26.98 16.26 21.45
C ALA A 21 -27.62 15.38 20.35
N ASP A 22 -28.55 15.91 19.55
CA ASP A 22 -29.32 15.14 18.56
C ASP A 22 -29.04 15.54 17.10
N ASP A 23 -27.86 16.06 16.81
CA ASP A 23 -27.24 15.81 15.50
C ASP A 23 -26.11 14.79 15.69
N PRO A 24 -26.31 13.51 15.32
CA PRO A 24 -25.25 12.50 15.43
C PRO A 24 -24.04 12.82 14.54
N LYS A 25 -24.10 13.88 13.73
CA LYS A 25 -22.97 14.42 12.96
C LYS A 25 -22.14 15.48 13.70
N SER A 26 -22.63 16.10 14.77
CA SER A 26 -21.97 17.26 15.40
C SER A 26 -21.24 16.96 16.71
N PHE A 27 -21.31 15.71 17.23
CA PHE A 27 -20.74 15.38 18.55
C PHE A 27 -19.29 14.87 18.51
N TYR A 28 -18.73 14.64 17.33
CA TYR A 28 -17.33 14.31 17.13
C TYR A 28 -16.83 15.13 15.95
N GLY A 29 -15.66 15.78 16.06
CA GLY A 29 -14.93 16.35 14.91
C GLY A 29 -14.43 15.27 13.92
N GLY A 30 -15.21 14.20 13.73
CA GLY A 30 -14.93 13.04 12.90
C GLY A 30 -15.53 13.16 11.51
N THR A 31 -16.56 13.98 11.27
CA THR A 31 -16.98 14.29 9.89
C THR A 31 -15.92 15.11 9.18
N ASP A 32 -15.42 16.14 9.85
CA ASP A 32 -14.45 17.06 9.29
C ASP A 32 -13.12 16.34 9.00
N LEU A 33 -12.68 15.46 9.92
CA LEU A 33 -11.50 14.63 9.70
C LEU A 33 -11.66 13.68 8.50
N LEU A 34 -12.81 12.99 8.41
CA LEU A 34 -13.07 12.06 7.29
C LEU A 34 -13.18 12.81 5.96
N ASP A 35 -13.77 14.00 5.94
CA ASP A 35 -13.88 14.84 4.76
C ASP A 35 -12.50 15.32 4.27
N ILE A 36 -11.60 15.69 5.18
CA ILE A 36 -10.21 16.05 4.84
C ILE A 36 -9.45 14.82 4.30
N VAL A 37 -9.61 13.65 4.94
CA VAL A 37 -9.01 12.39 4.46
C VAL A 37 -9.47 12.05 3.05
N GLU A 38 -10.77 12.17 2.76
CA GLU A 38 -11.31 11.94 1.43
C GLU A 38 -10.79 12.98 0.42
N SER A 39 -10.72 14.25 0.80
CA SER A 39 -10.14 15.31 -0.06
C SER A 39 -8.67 15.04 -0.41
N ALA A 40 -7.90 14.50 0.54
CA ALA A 40 -6.52 14.11 0.29
C ALA A 40 -6.45 12.93 -0.71
N TRP A 41 -7.33 11.94 -0.60
CA TRP A 41 -7.42 10.84 -1.57
C TRP A 41 -7.88 11.27 -2.96
N VAL A 42 -8.80 12.24 -3.06
CA VAL A 42 -9.18 12.84 -4.34
C VAL A 42 -7.94 13.43 -5.02
N SER A 43 -7.17 14.25 -4.30
CA SER A 43 -5.94 14.84 -4.81
C SER A 43 -4.89 13.78 -5.19
N PHE A 44 -4.80 12.69 -4.44
CA PHE A 44 -3.93 11.56 -4.77
C PHE A 44 -4.31 10.92 -6.10
N ARG A 45 -5.60 10.64 -6.31
CA ARG A 45 -6.12 10.02 -7.53
C ARG A 45 -5.97 10.92 -8.76
N ASP A 46 -5.99 12.23 -8.56
CA ASP A 46 -5.72 13.22 -9.61
C ASP A 46 -4.22 13.38 -9.94
N GLY A 47 -3.34 12.70 -9.18
CA GLY A 47 -1.89 12.76 -9.37
C GLY A 47 -1.20 13.94 -8.66
N ASP A 48 -1.95 14.74 -7.90
CA ASP A 48 -1.46 15.90 -7.16
C ASP A 48 -0.85 15.48 -5.81
N TYR A 49 0.20 14.66 -5.86
CA TYR A 49 0.79 14.02 -4.68
C TYR A 49 1.34 14.98 -3.62
N VAL A 50 1.79 16.17 -4.03
CA VAL A 50 2.25 17.21 -3.08
C VAL A 50 1.07 17.78 -2.29
N ILE A 51 -0.01 18.15 -2.97
CA ILE A 51 -1.23 18.67 -2.34
C ILE A 51 -1.85 17.59 -1.44
N SER A 52 -1.97 16.38 -1.97
CA SER A 52 -2.47 15.22 -1.22
C SER A 52 -1.66 14.99 0.06
N LEU A 53 -0.33 15.03 -0.02
CA LEU A 53 0.55 14.89 1.15
C LEU A 53 0.30 15.99 2.20
N GLU A 54 0.21 17.25 1.77
CA GLU A 54 -0.07 18.38 2.68
C GLU A 54 -1.44 18.20 3.36
N THR A 55 -2.48 17.81 2.62
CA THR A 55 -3.82 17.56 3.17
C THR A 55 -3.85 16.37 4.14
N PHE A 56 -3.13 15.28 3.84
CA PHE A 56 -3.01 14.18 4.81
C PHE A 56 -2.24 14.56 6.07
N GLN A 57 -1.24 15.44 5.99
CA GLN A 57 -0.53 15.95 7.16
C GLN A 57 -1.47 16.80 8.04
N GLU A 58 -2.31 17.63 7.44
CA GLU A 58 -3.37 18.36 8.15
C GLU A 58 -4.35 17.41 8.84
N ALA A 59 -4.82 16.37 8.14
CA ALA A 59 -5.69 15.34 8.73
C ALA A 59 -5.01 14.65 9.92
N LYS A 60 -3.71 14.33 9.79
CA LYS A 60 -2.93 13.71 10.87
C LYS A 60 -2.86 14.61 12.09
N ASP A 61 -2.56 15.90 11.92
CA ASP A 61 -2.45 16.86 13.01
C ASP A 61 -3.80 17.03 13.72
N MET A 62 -4.90 17.12 12.96
CA MET A 62 -6.26 17.15 13.51
C MET A 62 -6.59 15.87 14.28
N ALA A 63 -6.19 14.70 13.77
CA ALA A 63 -6.41 13.44 14.45
C ALA A 63 -5.58 13.33 15.74
N ASP A 64 -4.32 13.77 15.74
CA ASP A 64 -3.43 13.76 16.91
C ASP A 64 -3.99 14.63 18.07
N GLU A 65 -4.65 15.76 17.75
CA GLU A 65 -5.35 16.60 18.74
C GLU A 65 -6.54 15.89 19.40
N GLN A 66 -7.13 14.87 18.75
CA GLN A 66 -8.25 14.07 19.26
C GLN A 66 -7.80 12.86 20.12
N GLY A 67 -6.51 12.80 20.50
CA GLY A 67 -5.79 11.67 21.11
C GLY A 67 -6.26 11.12 22.47
N GLY A 68 -7.55 11.24 22.81
CA GLY A 68 -8.19 10.64 23.99
C GLY A 68 -9.39 9.74 23.68
N THR A 69 -9.83 9.64 22.43
CA THR A 69 -10.98 8.82 22.00
C THR A 69 -10.57 7.69 21.07
N ASP A 70 -10.11 6.57 21.64
CA ASP A 70 -9.79 5.34 20.89
C ASP A 70 -11.08 4.60 20.50
N THR A 71 -11.74 5.10 19.46
CA THR A 71 -12.84 4.37 18.81
C THR A 71 -12.27 3.55 17.66
N LEU A 72 -12.92 2.43 17.32
CA LEU A 72 -12.54 1.60 16.17
C LEU A 72 -12.48 2.43 14.86
N LEU A 73 -13.39 3.39 14.70
CA LEU A 73 -13.40 4.31 13.56
C LEU A 73 -12.15 5.19 13.54
N MET A 74 -11.77 5.77 14.67
CA MET A 74 -10.57 6.60 14.78
C MET A 74 -9.31 5.77 14.51
N HIS A 75 -9.25 4.55 15.05
CA HIS A 75 -8.17 3.61 14.81
C HIS A 75 -7.97 3.30 13.32
N ALA A 76 -9.06 2.96 12.61
CA ALA A 76 -9.02 2.74 11.17
C ALA A 76 -8.65 4.02 10.39
N THR A 77 -9.11 5.18 10.84
CA THR A 77 -8.81 6.48 10.21
C THR A 77 -7.33 6.83 10.32
N TYR A 78 -6.67 6.59 11.47
CA TYR A 78 -5.21 6.73 11.58
C TYR A 78 -4.47 5.80 10.61
N GLY A 79 -4.90 4.54 10.49
CA GLY A 79 -4.36 3.61 9.49
C GLY A 79 -4.49 4.16 8.07
N ASN A 80 -5.66 4.71 7.74
CA ASN A 80 -5.92 5.30 6.42
C ASN A 80 -5.02 6.53 6.14
N ILE A 81 -4.96 7.48 7.08
CA ILE A 81 -4.08 8.67 6.99
C ILE A 81 -2.63 8.26 6.75
N HIS A 82 -2.10 7.33 7.56
CA HIS A 82 -0.73 6.85 7.39
C HIS A 82 -0.51 6.13 6.06
N THR A 83 -1.50 5.40 5.55
CA THR A 83 -1.44 4.78 4.21
C THR A 83 -1.36 5.84 3.11
N GLY A 84 -2.19 6.89 3.19
CA GLY A 84 -2.17 8.02 2.26
C GLY A 84 -0.83 8.76 2.24
N ILE A 85 -0.30 9.11 3.42
CA ILE A 85 1.02 9.73 3.52
C ILE A 85 2.10 8.81 2.96
N GLY A 86 2.03 7.51 3.24
CA GLY A 86 2.96 6.51 2.72
C GLY A 86 3.00 6.51 1.20
N TRP A 87 1.84 6.42 0.55
CA TRP A 87 1.73 6.43 -0.91
C TRP A 87 2.17 7.74 -1.54
N CYS A 88 1.81 8.89 -0.96
CA CYS A 88 2.29 10.18 -1.46
C CYS A 88 3.82 10.25 -1.42
N ASN A 89 4.44 9.85 -0.30
CA ASN A 89 5.90 9.82 -0.21
C ASN A 89 6.53 8.85 -1.20
N LEU A 90 5.93 7.67 -1.41
CA LEU A 90 6.44 6.70 -2.37
C LEU A 90 6.39 7.26 -3.80
N ARG A 91 5.27 7.87 -4.22
CA ARG A 91 5.11 8.53 -5.52
C ARG A 91 6.05 9.74 -5.69
N LEU A 92 6.42 10.38 -4.58
CA LEU A 92 7.40 11.49 -4.52
C LEU A 92 8.85 11.00 -4.30
N LEU A 93 9.14 9.71 -4.48
CA LEU A 93 10.48 9.12 -4.39
C LEU A 93 11.14 9.23 -3.00
N ASN A 94 10.33 9.31 -1.93
CA ASN A 94 10.77 9.37 -0.54
C ASN A 94 10.54 8.03 0.18
N ALA A 95 11.23 6.97 -0.26
CA ALA A 95 10.98 5.60 0.19
C ALA A 95 11.13 5.37 1.71
N ASP A 96 12.08 6.04 2.37
CA ASP A 96 12.24 5.93 3.83
C ASP A 96 11.04 6.46 4.62
N SER A 97 10.52 7.61 4.19
CA SER A 97 9.32 8.21 4.77
C SER A 97 8.11 7.33 4.50
N ALA A 98 7.98 6.85 3.25
CA ALA A 98 6.91 5.92 2.85
C ALA A 98 6.89 4.66 3.73
N LYS A 99 8.03 3.98 3.87
CA LYS A 99 8.21 2.81 4.75
C LYS A 99 7.72 3.09 6.17
N TRP A 100 8.20 4.18 6.78
CA TRP A 100 7.82 4.52 8.16
C TRP A 100 6.30 4.66 8.29
N HIS A 101 5.66 5.36 7.36
CA HIS A 101 4.22 5.58 7.36
C HIS A 101 3.43 4.28 7.13
N PHE A 102 3.86 3.42 6.20
CA PHE A 102 3.19 2.13 6.01
C PHE A 102 3.34 1.20 7.22
N THR A 103 4.53 1.15 7.85
CA THR A 103 4.72 0.40 9.11
C THR A 103 3.82 0.93 10.23
N LYS A 104 3.64 2.26 10.32
CA LYS A 104 2.69 2.85 11.26
C LYS A 104 1.26 2.49 10.93
N SER A 105 0.85 2.54 9.67
CA SER A 105 -0.48 2.10 9.24
C SER A 105 -0.76 0.65 9.63
N GLN A 106 0.17 -0.28 9.41
CA GLN A 106 0.01 -1.69 9.79
C GLN A 106 -0.15 -1.91 11.30
N SER A 107 0.35 -0.99 12.13
CA SER A 107 0.11 -1.04 13.58
C SER A 107 -1.34 -0.72 13.97
N TYR A 108 -2.11 -0.10 13.06
CA TYR A 108 -3.54 0.17 13.20
C TYR A 108 -4.41 -0.85 12.44
N VAL A 109 -4.08 -1.09 11.17
CA VAL A 109 -4.82 -1.98 10.28
C VAL A 109 -3.83 -2.93 9.62
N LEU A 110 -3.70 -4.12 10.21
CA LEU A 110 -2.77 -5.13 9.73
C LEU A 110 -3.16 -5.61 8.32
N TYR A 111 -4.41 -6.02 8.13
CA TYR A 111 -4.88 -6.60 6.86
C TYR A 111 -5.34 -5.54 5.86
N SER A 112 -4.37 -4.82 5.29
CA SER A 112 -4.62 -3.82 4.23
C SER A 112 -3.75 -4.13 3.02
N PHE A 113 -4.38 -4.40 1.87
CA PHE A 113 -3.68 -4.68 0.61
C PHE A 113 -2.83 -3.47 0.20
N GLY A 114 -3.43 -2.28 0.14
CA GLY A 114 -2.76 -1.04 -0.27
C GLY A 114 -1.57 -0.69 0.62
N THR A 115 -1.71 -0.85 1.94
CA THR A 115 -0.60 -0.62 2.87
C THR A 115 0.52 -1.65 2.68
N SER A 116 0.16 -2.92 2.46
CA SER A 116 1.14 -4.01 2.36
C SER A 116 1.93 -3.93 1.04
N VAL A 117 1.26 -3.71 -0.09
CA VAL A 117 1.97 -3.53 -1.37
C VAL A 117 2.81 -2.25 -1.38
N GLY A 118 2.33 -1.17 -0.75
CA GLY A 118 3.11 0.06 -0.56
C GLY A 118 4.37 -0.17 0.30
N LEU A 119 4.26 -0.91 1.40
CA LEU A 119 5.39 -1.26 2.24
C LEU A 119 6.40 -2.17 1.51
N MET A 120 5.90 -3.15 0.76
CA MET A 120 6.71 -4.01 -0.09
C MET A 120 7.52 -3.20 -1.11
N ALA A 121 6.86 -2.27 -1.81
CA ALA A 121 7.51 -1.38 -2.77
C ALA A 121 8.56 -0.49 -2.08
N ALA A 122 8.25 0.11 -0.93
CA ALA A 122 9.20 0.94 -0.19
C ALA A 122 10.44 0.15 0.26
N TYR A 123 10.26 -1.10 0.71
CA TYR A 123 11.39 -1.98 1.05
C TYR A 123 12.21 -2.37 -0.16
N PHE A 124 11.57 -2.67 -1.29
CA PHE A 124 12.28 -2.97 -2.53
C PHE A 124 13.16 -1.79 -2.98
N GLU A 125 12.61 -0.56 -3.00
CA GLU A 125 13.35 0.65 -3.38
C GLU A 125 14.57 0.88 -2.48
N LEU A 126 14.42 0.75 -1.15
CA LEU A 126 15.52 0.89 -0.20
C LEU A 126 16.55 -0.26 -0.31
N GLY A 127 16.11 -1.45 -0.70
CA GLY A 127 16.98 -2.62 -0.86
C GLY A 127 17.84 -2.59 -2.12
N ASN A 128 17.40 -1.85 -3.14
CA ASN A 128 18.03 -1.78 -4.46
C ASN A 128 19.18 -0.74 -4.56
N GLU A 129 19.71 -0.30 -3.42
CA GLU A 129 20.87 0.58 -3.35
C GLU A 129 22.18 -0.14 -3.77
N ILE A 130 23.28 0.62 -3.92
CA ILE A 130 24.61 0.08 -4.17
C ILE A 130 25.52 0.41 -2.98
N PRO A 131 25.92 -0.57 -2.15
CA PRO A 131 25.66 -2.02 -2.26
C PRO A 131 24.22 -2.41 -1.85
N ILE A 132 23.71 -3.50 -2.42
CA ILE A 132 22.36 -4.02 -2.20
C ILE A 132 22.15 -4.39 -0.71
N ASP A 133 21.11 -3.84 -0.08
CA ASP A 133 20.66 -4.26 1.26
C ASP A 133 19.69 -5.44 1.15
N THR A 134 20.26 -6.64 1.24
CA THR A 134 19.49 -7.89 1.19
C THR A 134 18.44 -8.02 2.31
N THR A 135 18.55 -7.25 3.40
CA THR A 135 17.57 -7.26 4.50
C THR A 135 16.22 -6.71 4.02
N GLN A 136 16.22 -5.54 3.37
CA GLN A 136 14.99 -4.94 2.87
C GLN A 136 14.36 -5.80 1.77
N ILE A 137 15.17 -6.38 0.89
CA ILE A 137 14.68 -7.31 -0.15
C ILE A 137 13.97 -8.52 0.49
N ASN A 138 14.53 -9.09 1.56
CA ASN A 138 13.89 -10.21 2.24
C ASN A 138 12.55 -9.81 2.89
N LEU A 139 12.45 -8.60 3.45
CA LEU A 139 11.20 -8.08 4.01
C LEU A 139 10.14 -7.85 2.93
N ALA A 140 10.52 -7.32 1.76
CA ALA A 140 9.61 -7.19 0.62
C ALA A 140 9.06 -8.56 0.18
N ILE A 141 9.92 -9.57 0.09
CA ILE A 141 9.53 -10.96 -0.25
C ILE A 141 8.56 -11.53 0.80
N GLU A 142 8.83 -11.34 2.08
CA GLU A 142 7.96 -11.81 3.17
C GLU A 142 6.56 -11.21 3.07
N ILE A 143 6.47 -9.90 2.80
CA ILE A 143 5.18 -9.21 2.62
C ILE A 143 4.43 -9.74 1.40
N GLY A 144 5.09 -9.94 0.26
CA GLY A 144 4.42 -10.46 -0.93
C GLY A 144 3.82 -11.85 -0.69
N HIS A 145 4.57 -12.76 -0.04
CA HIS A 145 4.04 -14.06 0.40
C HIS A 145 2.87 -13.94 1.37
N TRP A 146 2.96 -12.97 2.29
CA TRP A 146 1.89 -12.72 3.23
C TRP A 146 0.61 -12.19 2.56
N ILE A 147 0.71 -11.30 1.56
CA ILE A 147 -0.44 -10.82 0.78
C ILE A 147 -1.20 -12.01 0.17
N PHE A 148 -0.49 -12.95 -0.49
CA PHE A 148 -1.13 -14.11 -1.12
C PHE A 148 -1.69 -15.13 -0.13
N SER A 149 -1.13 -15.25 1.07
CA SER A 149 -1.57 -16.23 2.07
C SER A 149 -2.64 -15.71 3.05
N SER A 150 -2.88 -14.40 3.11
CA SER A 150 -3.74 -13.78 4.12
C SER A 150 -5.18 -13.51 3.68
N GLY A 151 -5.51 -13.71 2.40
CA GLY A 151 -6.85 -13.45 1.86
C GLY A 151 -7.23 -11.97 1.83
N MET A 152 -6.24 -11.08 1.72
CA MET A 152 -6.47 -9.66 1.45
C MET A 152 -7.20 -9.46 0.11
N GLY A 153 -7.76 -8.27 -0.09
CA GLY A 153 -8.28 -7.86 -1.40
C GLY A 153 -7.22 -7.95 -2.50
N GLU A 154 -7.67 -7.90 -3.76
CA GLU A 154 -6.78 -8.08 -4.92
C GLU A 154 -6.28 -6.76 -5.52
N GLU A 155 -6.80 -5.63 -5.05
CA GLU A 155 -6.50 -4.29 -5.56
C GLU A 155 -6.49 -3.25 -4.44
N PHE A 156 -5.83 -2.13 -4.70
CA PHE A 156 -5.83 -1.00 -3.80
C PHE A 156 -7.04 -0.10 -4.05
N GLU A 157 -7.90 0.05 -3.05
CA GLU A 157 -9.18 0.77 -3.14
C GLU A 157 -9.09 2.23 -3.60
N ASN A 158 -7.96 2.91 -3.34
CA ASN A 158 -7.74 4.30 -3.74
C ASN A 158 -6.98 4.45 -5.06
N ASP A 159 -6.48 3.36 -5.64
CA ASP A 159 -5.83 3.33 -6.95
C ASP A 159 -5.84 1.88 -7.47
N ILE A 160 -6.91 1.51 -8.17
CA ILE A 160 -7.14 0.14 -8.66
C ILE A 160 -6.12 -0.32 -9.71
N THR A 161 -5.31 0.62 -10.24
CA THR A 161 -4.21 0.26 -11.13
C THR A 161 -3.13 -0.53 -10.37
N ILE A 162 -3.05 -0.37 -9.04
CA ILE A 162 -2.22 -1.16 -8.15
C ILE A 162 -2.99 -2.40 -7.69
N ASN A 163 -2.55 -3.59 -8.13
CA ASN A 163 -3.21 -4.86 -7.88
C ASN A 163 -2.22 -6.02 -7.71
N VAL A 164 -2.74 -7.24 -7.59
CA VAL A 164 -1.94 -8.47 -7.40
C VAL A 164 -0.88 -8.69 -8.48
N SER A 165 -1.03 -8.11 -9.67
CA SER A 165 -0.04 -8.17 -10.74
C SER A 165 1.23 -7.38 -10.37
N ASP A 166 1.07 -6.21 -9.74
CA ASP A 166 2.18 -5.43 -9.19
C ASP A 166 2.93 -6.20 -8.10
N VAL A 167 2.18 -6.91 -7.24
CA VAL A 167 2.79 -7.75 -6.20
C VAL A 167 3.64 -8.86 -6.84
N LYS A 168 3.13 -9.54 -7.88
CA LYS A 168 3.89 -10.57 -8.61
C LYS A 168 5.14 -9.98 -9.28
N LEU A 169 5.03 -8.81 -9.90
CA LEU A 169 6.17 -8.12 -10.52
C LEU A 169 7.23 -7.74 -9.46
N LEU A 170 6.81 -7.17 -8.33
CA LEU A 170 7.70 -6.84 -7.21
C LEU A 170 8.34 -8.09 -6.60
N MET A 171 7.62 -9.21 -6.52
CA MET A 171 8.18 -10.49 -6.10
C MET A 171 9.28 -10.96 -7.05
N ALA A 172 9.00 -10.94 -8.36
CA ALA A 172 9.97 -11.32 -9.38
C ALA A 172 11.23 -10.45 -9.32
N ARG A 173 11.08 -9.13 -9.20
CA ARG A 173 12.19 -8.17 -9.03
C ARG A 173 12.97 -8.40 -7.74
N SER A 174 12.30 -8.65 -6.63
CA SER A 174 12.95 -8.90 -5.33
C SER A 174 13.79 -10.18 -5.36
N TYR A 175 13.28 -11.26 -5.96
CA TYR A 175 14.06 -12.49 -6.15
C TYR A 175 15.22 -12.32 -7.13
N TYR A 176 15.04 -11.51 -8.20
CA TYR A 176 16.13 -11.14 -9.11
C TYR A 176 17.24 -10.37 -8.38
N ALA A 177 16.89 -9.33 -7.62
CA ALA A 177 17.86 -8.56 -6.83
C ALA A 177 18.58 -9.39 -5.77
N LYS A 178 17.92 -10.44 -5.25
CA LYS A 178 18.51 -11.45 -4.35
C LYS A 178 19.41 -12.47 -5.08
N GLY A 179 19.42 -12.49 -6.41
CA GLY A 179 20.16 -13.43 -7.24
C GLY A 179 19.51 -14.83 -7.35
N ASN A 180 18.24 -14.98 -6.98
CA ASN A 180 17.51 -16.25 -7.12
C ASN A 180 16.66 -16.23 -8.40
N LEU A 181 17.24 -16.72 -9.50
CA LEU A 181 16.60 -16.75 -10.82
C LEU A 181 15.70 -17.97 -11.05
N SER A 182 15.52 -18.86 -10.06
CA SER A 182 14.86 -20.16 -10.25
C SER A 182 13.34 -20.08 -10.49
N ASN A 183 12.79 -21.16 -11.03
CA ASN A 183 11.35 -21.45 -11.06
C ASN A 183 11.01 -22.53 -10.02
N ASN A 184 11.16 -22.20 -8.74
CA ASN A 184 10.89 -23.18 -7.69
C ASN A 184 9.40 -23.20 -7.35
N THR A 185 8.65 -24.04 -8.07
CA THR A 185 7.21 -24.21 -7.90
C THR A 185 6.83 -24.81 -6.55
N ASP A 186 7.68 -25.66 -5.97
CA ASP A 186 7.38 -26.34 -4.69
C ASP A 186 7.39 -25.37 -3.50
N LEU A 187 8.24 -24.34 -3.58
CA LEU A 187 8.37 -23.31 -2.55
C LEU A 187 7.75 -21.98 -2.95
N GLU A 188 7.19 -21.89 -4.16
CA GLU A 188 6.66 -20.65 -4.73
C GLU A 188 7.71 -19.51 -4.72
N THR A 189 8.95 -19.84 -5.08
CA THR A 189 10.09 -18.90 -4.99
C THR A 189 10.89 -18.77 -6.29
N GLY A 190 11.60 -17.64 -6.38
CA GLY A 190 12.52 -17.34 -7.48
C GLY A 190 11.91 -16.42 -8.54
N ALA A 191 12.77 -15.68 -9.24
CA ALA A 191 12.34 -14.65 -10.17
C ALA A 191 11.49 -15.24 -11.32
N LEU A 192 11.95 -16.37 -11.90
CA LEU A 192 11.23 -17.03 -12.98
C LEU A 192 9.87 -17.59 -12.52
N TYR A 193 9.76 -18.11 -11.30
CA TYR A 193 8.47 -18.56 -10.77
C TYR A 193 7.43 -17.43 -10.81
N TRP A 194 7.77 -16.26 -10.28
CA TRP A 194 6.86 -15.12 -10.24
C TRP A 194 6.58 -14.50 -11.60
N ILE A 195 7.56 -14.51 -12.51
CA ILE A 195 7.35 -14.15 -13.93
C ILE A 195 6.27 -15.07 -14.53
N LEU A 196 6.35 -16.38 -14.32
CA LEU A 196 5.37 -17.33 -14.87
C LEU A 196 3.97 -17.21 -14.23
N GLN A 197 3.88 -16.73 -12.99
CA GLN A 197 2.60 -16.40 -12.36
C GLN A 197 1.97 -15.12 -12.93
N LEU A 198 2.78 -14.23 -13.50
CA LEU A 198 2.33 -12.99 -14.14
C LEU A 198 1.99 -13.24 -15.61
N ASP A 199 2.89 -13.88 -16.35
CA ASP A 199 2.72 -14.27 -17.75
C ASP A 199 3.23 -15.71 -18.00
N PRO A 200 2.32 -16.69 -18.16
CA PRO A 200 2.66 -18.07 -18.51
C PRO A 200 3.33 -18.23 -19.88
N GLY A 201 3.32 -17.21 -20.74
CA GLY A 201 3.97 -17.21 -22.05
C GLY A 201 5.47 -17.48 -22.00
N TYR A 202 6.12 -17.21 -20.85
CA TYR A 202 7.54 -17.47 -20.63
C TYR A 202 7.88 -18.91 -20.21
N VAL A 203 6.93 -19.85 -20.24
CA VAL A 203 7.11 -21.25 -19.79
C VAL A 203 8.26 -22.01 -20.47
N TYR A 204 8.69 -21.56 -21.65
CA TYR A 204 9.80 -22.14 -22.40
C TYR A 204 11.17 -21.91 -21.71
N LEU A 205 11.26 -20.95 -20.80
CA LEU A 205 12.46 -20.69 -19.99
C LEU A 205 12.53 -21.72 -18.86
N ASN A 206 13.32 -22.76 -19.03
CA ASN A 206 13.46 -23.87 -18.07
C ASN A 206 14.92 -24.05 -17.59
N GLY A 207 15.75 -23.03 -17.77
CA GLY A 207 17.19 -23.09 -17.46
C GLY A 207 18.05 -23.74 -18.54
N ASP A 208 17.49 -24.16 -19.68
CA ASP A 208 18.25 -24.61 -20.86
C ASP A 208 18.54 -23.43 -21.80
N PRO A 209 19.81 -23.01 -21.98
CA PRO A 209 20.18 -21.88 -22.83
C PRO A 209 19.71 -21.97 -24.28
N VAL A 210 19.49 -23.20 -24.79
CA VAL A 210 19.08 -23.43 -26.19
C VAL A 210 17.62 -23.01 -26.42
N THR A 211 16.82 -22.92 -25.36
CA THR A 211 15.41 -22.50 -25.45
C THR A 211 15.24 -21.00 -25.27
N TRP A 212 16.28 -20.25 -24.94
CA TRP A 212 16.21 -18.83 -24.59
C TRP A 212 16.18 -17.90 -25.82
N ASN A 213 15.18 -18.08 -26.66
CA ASN A 213 14.92 -17.21 -27.80
C ASN A 213 13.70 -16.35 -27.47
N LEU A 214 13.84 -15.03 -27.57
CA LEU A 214 12.67 -14.16 -27.61
C LEU A 214 12.27 -14.09 -29.10
N TYR A 215 11.04 -14.48 -29.44
CA TYR A 215 10.48 -14.38 -30.80
C TYR A 215 10.90 -15.45 -31.83
N ASP A 216 11.11 -16.70 -31.43
CA ASP A 216 11.28 -17.86 -32.35
C ASP A 216 12.44 -17.73 -33.38
N SER A 217 13.48 -16.98 -33.04
CA SER A 217 14.65 -16.72 -33.92
C SER A 217 15.55 -17.95 -34.14
N GLY A 218 15.42 -19.01 -33.34
CA GLY A 218 16.17 -20.27 -33.48
C GLY A 218 17.64 -20.20 -33.08
N THR A 219 18.13 -19.03 -32.67
CA THR A 219 19.48 -18.79 -32.14
C THR A 219 19.38 -18.05 -30.81
N GLN A 220 20.19 -18.45 -29.83
CA GLN A 220 20.30 -17.79 -28.54
C GLN A 220 20.54 -16.29 -28.72
N ASP A 221 19.60 -15.47 -28.25
CA ASP A 221 19.64 -14.00 -28.42
C ASP A 221 20.33 -13.28 -27.25
N PHE A 222 20.70 -14.00 -26.19
CA PHE A 222 21.20 -13.43 -24.93
C PHE A 222 22.41 -14.18 -24.37
N ASP A 223 23.30 -13.46 -23.71
CA ASP A 223 24.59 -13.98 -23.24
C ASP A 223 24.47 -14.74 -21.91
N SER A 224 23.37 -14.55 -21.16
CA SER A 224 23.13 -15.25 -19.89
C SER A 224 21.65 -15.34 -19.49
N PHE A 225 21.34 -16.27 -18.57
CA PHE A 225 19.99 -16.40 -18.01
C PHE A 225 19.54 -15.14 -17.26
N ASP A 226 20.49 -14.53 -16.54
CA ASP A 226 20.28 -13.30 -15.81
C ASP A 226 19.81 -12.17 -16.72
N GLU A 227 20.47 -12.01 -17.88
CA GLU A 227 20.14 -11.00 -18.87
C GLU A 227 18.72 -11.17 -19.42
N ILE A 228 18.29 -12.40 -19.68
CA ILE A 228 16.93 -12.70 -20.16
C ILE A 228 15.89 -12.34 -19.10
N ILE A 229 16.11 -12.78 -17.86
CA ILE A 229 15.21 -12.46 -16.75
C ILE A 229 15.11 -10.94 -16.58
N LEU A 230 16.22 -10.22 -16.64
CA LEU A 230 16.23 -8.76 -16.57
C LEU A 230 15.44 -8.11 -17.72
N MET A 231 15.61 -8.58 -18.94
CA MET A 231 14.89 -8.06 -20.11
C MET A 231 13.38 -8.30 -20.03
N ILE A 232 12.98 -9.47 -19.53
CA ILE A 232 11.57 -9.81 -19.30
C ILE A 232 10.97 -8.93 -18.20
N LEU A 233 11.69 -8.75 -17.09
CA LEU A 233 11.25 -7.86 -16.02
C LEU A 233 11.02 -6.43 -16.53
N ARG A 234 11.90 -5.92 -17.40
CA ARG A 234 11.73 -4.60 -18.03
C ARG A 234 10.53 -4.54 -18.97
N ALA A 235 10.26 -5.60 -19.72
CA ALA A 235 9.09 -5.68 -20.59
C ALA A 235 7.80 -5.67 -19.77
N LEU A 236 7.71 -6.55 -18.77
CA LEU A 236 6.58 -6.64 -17.85
C LEU A 236 6.36 -5.33 -17.08
N GLU A 237 7.45 -4.66 -16.66
CA GLU A 237 7.38 -3.34 -16.02
C GLU A 237 6.74 -2.29 -16.94
N SER A 238 7.03 -2.32 -18.24
CA SER A 238 6.42 -1.38 -19.20
C SER A 238 4.93 -1.64 -19.47
N GLU A 239 4.47 -2.87 -19.23
CA GLU A 239 3.06 -3.24 -19.36
C GLU A 239 2.26 -2.85 -18.10
N VAL A 240 2.88 -3.00 -16.92
CA VAL A 240 2.29 -2.64 -15.62
C VAL A 240 2.36 -1.13 -15.35
N PHE A 241 3.46 -0.47 -15.75
CA PHE A 241 3.67 0.97 -15.62
C PHE A 241 3.86 1.62 -17.00
N PRO A 242 2.77 1.81 -17.78
CA PRO A 242 2.85 2.48 -19.06
C PRO A 242 3.30 3.94 -18.88
N ALA A 243 4.29 4.36 -19.68
CA ALA A 243 4.85 5.72 -19.69
C ALA A 243 3.87 6.78 -20.20
#